data_AF-A0A2A4N195-F1
#
_entry.id   AF-A0A2A4N195-F1
#
_cell.length_a   1.000
_cell.length_b   1.000
_cell.length_c   1.000
_cell.angle_alpha   90.00
_cell.angle_beta   90.00
_cell.angle_gamma   90.00
#
_symmetry.space_group_name_H-M   'P 1'
#
loop_
_entity.id
_entity.type
_entity.pdbx_description
1 polymer ?
#
loop_
_entity_poly.entity_id
_entity_poly.type
_entity_poly.pdbx_seq_one_letter_code
_entity_poly.pdbx_strand_id
1 'polypeptide(L)'
;MEIVIYILLVFLAVISTCIGFPLEIIHGNIRHLENGREANAGAAIFPSLLVIPLFYVVSAWLLNKTHENVGFYIVITYFVLSVLQKTFSIRKHKKILNEMQK
;
A
#
# COMPACT_ATOMS: atom_id res chain seq x y z
N MET A 1 0.98 -4.42 26.90
CA MET A 1 0.98 -3.33 25.90
C MET A 1 1.50 -3.79 24.54
N GLU A 2 2.49 -4.68 24.46
CA GLU A 2 3.08 -5.16 23.21
C GLU A 2 2.07 -5.76 22.20
N ILE A 3 1.12 -6.58 22.65
CA ILE A 3 0.11 -7.19 21.76
C ILE A 3 -0.74 -6.12 21.05
N VAL A 4 -1.09 -5.04 21.76
CA VAL A 4 -1.88 -3.94 21.19
C VAL A 4 -1.13 -3.24 20.06
N ILE A 5 0.18 -3.08 20.21
CA ILE A 5 1.06 -2.50 19.18
C ILE A 5 1.04 -3.37 17.92
N TYR A 6 1.20 -4.69 18.03
CA TYR A 6 1.20 -5.57 16.86
C TYR A 6 -0.17 -5.66 16.18
N ILE A 7 -1.27 -5.66 16.95
CA ILE A 7 -2.62 -5.57 16.39
C ILE A 7 -2.78 -4.27 15.59
N LEU A 8 -2.33 -3.13 16.13
CA LEU A 8 -2.37 -1.85 15.44
C LEU A 8 -1.57 -1.90 14.13
N LEU A 9 -0.40 -2.51 14.13
CA LEU A 9 0.43 -2.68 12.92
C LEU A 9 -0.28 -3.51 11.84
N VAL A 10 -1.00 -4.57 12.22
CA VAL A 10 -1.83 -5.34 11.29
C VAL A 10 -2.91 -4.47 10.66
N PHE A 11 -3.65 -3.69 11.48
CA PHE A 11 -4.67 -2.78 10.98
C PHE A 11 -4.09 -1.74 10.00
N LEU A 12 -2.95 -1.12 10.35
CA LEU A 12 -2.27 -0.16 9.48
C LEU A 12 -1.81 -0.80 8.16
N ALA A 13 -1.30 -2.03 8.20
CA ALA A 13 -0.88 -2.75 7.01
C ALA A 13 -2.06 -3.10 6.09
N VAL A 14 -3.20 -3.51 6.64
CA VAL A 14 -4.44 -3.73 5.87
C VAL A 14 -4.88 -2.44 5.19
N ILE A 15 -4.93 -1.32 5.92
CA ILE A 15 -5.27 -0.01 5.36
C ILE A 15 -4.30 0.38 4.24
N SER A 16 -2.99 0.24 4.45
CA SER A 16 -1.97 0.53 3.44
C SER A 16 -2.14 -0.30 2.17
N THR A 17 -2.57 -1.55 2.32
CA THR A 17 -2.85 -2.48 1.21
C THR A 17 -4.09 -2.04 0.43
N CYS A 18 -5.18 -1.72 1.13
CA CYS A 18 -6.42 -1.22 0.51
C CYS A 18 -6.20 0.09 -0.25
N ILE A 19 -5.34 0.98 0.24
CA ILE A 19 -4.99 2.23 -0.46
C ILE A 19 -4.13 1.96 -1.69
N GLY A 20 -3.26 0.95 -1.66
CA GLY A 20 -2.44 0.57 -2.83
C GLY A 20 -3.26 -0.05 -3.96
N PHE A 21 -4.37 -0.70 -3.64
CA PHE A 21 -5.18 -1.45 -4.59
C PHE A 21 -5.75 -0.59 -5.75
N PRO A 22 -6.37 0.59 -5.52
CA PRO A 22 -6.78 1.48 -6.61
C PRO A 22 -5.62 1.93 -7.51
N LEU A 23 -4.42 2.10 -6.95
CA LEU A 23 -3.26 2.55 -7.73
C LEU A 23 -2.85 1.47 -8.75
N GLU A 24 -2.84 0.20 -8.34
CA GLU A 24 -2.55 -0.94 -9.21
C GLU A 24 -3.57 -1.04 -10.37
N ILE A 25 -4.86 -0.85 -10.07
CA ILE A 25 -5.91 -0.82 -11.09
C ILE A 25 -5.66 0.32 -12.10
N ILE A 26 -5.34 1.52 -11.63
CA ILE A 26 -5.08 2.66 -12.52
C ILE A 26 -3.86 2.38 -13.39
N HIS A 27 -2.76 1.87 -12.83
CA HIS A 27 -1.56 1.52 -13.58
C HIS A 27 -1.81 0.42 -14.61
N GLY A 28 -2.56 -0.62 -14.26
CA GLY A 28 -2.97 -1.66 -15.20
C GLY A 28 -3.78 -1.10 -16.37
N ASN A 29 -4.70 -0.17 -16.11
CA ASN A 29 -5.52 0.45 -17.15
C ASN A 29 -4.74 1.40 -18.05
N ILE A 30 -3.83 2.20 -17.50
CA ILE A 30 -2.91 3.02 -18.29
C ILE A 30 -2.11 2.11 -19.23
N ARG A 31 -1.55 1.02 -18.71
CA ARG A 31 -0.79 0.05 -19.52
C ARG A 31 -1.66 -0.62 -20.59
N HIS A 32 -2.93 -0.89 -20.33
CA HIS A 32 -3.84 -1.39 -21.37
C HIS A 32 -4.00 -0.39 -22.51
N LEU A 33 -4.27 0.88 -22.20
CA LEU A 33 -4.42 1.94 -23.20
C LEU A 33 -3.14 2.19 -24.00
N GLU A 34 -1.97 2.17 -23.34
CA GLU A 34 -0.67 2.26 -24.01
C GLU A 34 -0.43 1.14 -25.02
N ASN A 35 -1.03 -0.04 -24.80
CA ASN A 35 -0.96 -1.19 -25.70
C ASN A 35 -2.14 -1.27 -26.68
N GLY A 36 -2.95 -0.21 -26.80
CA GLY A 36 -4.12 -0.15 -27.69
C GLY A 36 -5.28 -1.05 -27.26
N ARG A 37 -5.36 -1.45 -25.99
CA ARG A 37 -6.46 -2.23 -25.41
C ARG A 37 -7.41 -1.35 -24.61
N GLU A 38 -8.63 -1.83 -24.40
CA GLU A 38 -9.61 -1.16 -23.54
C GLU A 38 -9.18 -1.17 -22.06
N ALA A 39 -9.59 -0.13 -21.33
CA ALA A 39 -9.33 0.03 -19.89
C ALA A 39 -10.22 -0.87 -19.03
N ASN A 40 -9.91 -2.16 -19.01
CA ASN A 40 -10.59 -3.20 -18.24
C ASN A 40 -9.65 -3.98 -17.29
N ALA A 41 -8.49 -3.42 -16.95
CA ALA A 41 -7.56 -4.03 -16.03
C ALA A 41 -8.12 -4.02 -14.60
N GLY A 42 -8.26 -5.22 -14.03
CA GLY A 42 -8.50 -5.42 -12.60
C GLY A 42 -7.20 -5.70 -11.85
N ALA A 43 -7.28 -5.70 -10.52
CA ALA A 43 -6.19 -6.14 -9.66
C ALA A 43 -6.73 -7.16 -8.65
N ALA A 44 -5.86 -8.06 -8.19
CA ALA A 44 -6.14 -8.94 -7.06
C ALA A 44 -5.48 -8.36 -5.80
N ILE A 45 -6.26 -8.24 -4.72
CA ILE A 45 -5.74 -7.75 -3.43
C ILE A 45 -5.11 -8.89 -2.60
N PHE A 46 -5.46 -10.13 -2.93
CA PHE A 46 -4.82 -11.32 -2.40
C PHE A 46 -3.64 -11.70 -3.32
N PRO A 47 -2.47 -12.10 -2.79
CA PRO A 47 -2.17 -12.41 -1.38
C PRO A 47 -1.65 -11.22 -0.56
N SER A 48 -1.64 -10.01 -1.11
CA SER A 48 -1.05 -8.82 -0.46
C SER A 48 -1.66 -8.52 0.92
N LEU A 49 -2.96 -8.80 1.11
CA LEU A 49 -3.63 -8.69 2.43
C LEU A 49 -3.04 -9.59 3.51
N LEU A 50 -2.33 -10.67 3.17
CA LEU A 50 -1.63 -11.53 4.12
C LEU A 50 -0.16 -11.14 4.24
N VAL A 51 0.49 -10.94 3.09
CA VAL A 51 1.94 -10.74 3.02
C VAL A 51 2.35 -9.39 3.63
N ILE A 52 1.60 -8.32 3.37
CA ILE A 52 1.96 -6.97 3.85
C ILE A 52 1.81 -6.84 5.37
N PRO A 53 0.71 -7.30 6.02
CA PRO A 53 0.63 -7.30 7.47
C PRO A 53 1.69 -8.16 8.15
N LEU A 54 2.00 -9.34 7.60
CA LEU A 54 3.07 -10.17 8.10
C LEU A 54 4.41 -9.44 8.05
N PHE A 55 4.71 -8.76 6.94
CA PHE A 55 5.94 -7.99 6.79
C PHE A 55 6.03 -6.87 7.83
N TYR A 56 4.96 -6.09 8.02
CA TYR A 56 4.91 -5.00 9.02
C TYR A 56 5.19 -5.51 10.44
N VAL A 57 4.54 -6.61 10.83
CA VAL A 57 4.71 -7.20 12.18
C VAL A 57 6.11 -7.77 12.36
N VAL A 58 6.62 -8.54 11.39
CA VAL A 58 7.97 -9.15 11.46
C VAL A 58 9.05 -8.07 11.48
N SER A 59 8.94 -7.04 10.65
CA SER A 59 9.89 -5.92 10.65
C SER A 59 9.89 -5.17 11.97
N ALA A 60 8.71 -4.84 12.51
CA ALA A 60 8.61 -4.17 13.81
C ALA A 60 9.17 -5.03 14.93
N TRP A 61 8.85 -6.33 14.94
CA TRP A 61 9.37 -7.27 15.94
C TRP A 61 10.90 -7.39 15.88
N LEU A 62 11.47 -7.51 14.68
CA LEU A 62 12.92 -7.62 14.49
C LEU A 62 13.64 -6.34 14.93
N LEU A 63 13.09 -5.17 14.60
CA LEU A 63 13.67 -3.88 14.98
C LEU A 63 13.50 -3.60 16.48
N ASN A 64 12.43 -4.07 17.11
CA ASN A 64 12.26 -3.96 18.55
C ASN A 64 13.25 -4.84 19.35
N LYS A 65 13.98 -5.78 18.71
CA LYS A 65 15.07 -6.53 19.35
C LYS A 65 16.28 -5.66 19.65
N THR A 66 16.50 -4.58 18.90
CA THR A 66 17.64 -3.69 19.15
C THR A 66 17.32 -2.72 20.28
N HIS A 67 16.20 -2.00 20.18
CA HIS A 67 15.74 -1.03 21.17
C HIS A 67 14.21 -1.08 21.26
N GLU A 68 13.68 -0.88 22.47
CA GLU A 68 12.23 -0.93 22.70
C GLU A 68 11.48 0.09 21.84
N ASN A 69 10.39 -0.35 21.20
CA ASN A 69 9.47 0.45 20.37
C ASN A 69 10.06 1.12 19.12
N VAL A 70 11.36 1.02 18.84
CA VAL A 70 11.97 1.62 17.63
C VAL A 70 11.36 1.07 16.35
N GLY A 71 11.10 -0.23 16.28
CA GLY A 71 10.44 -0.86 15.15
C GLY A 71 9.04 -0.32 14.89
N PHE A 72 8.30 -0.03 15.96
CA PHE A 72 6.97 0.57 15.86
C PHE A 72 7.02 1.97 15.24
N TYR A 73 7.90 2.84 15.73
CA TYR A 73 8.05 4.20 15.20
C TYR A 73 8.46 4.19 13.73
N ILE A 74 9.42 3.34 13.35
CA ILE A 74 9.88 3.20 11.96
C ILE A 74 8.72 2.77 11.05
N VAL A 75 7.95 1.75 11.45
CA VAL A 75 6.84 1.25 10.64
C VAL A 75 5.71 2.27 10.53
N ILE A 76 5.42 3.04 11.59
CA ILE A 76 4.46 4.14 11.52
C ILE A 76 4.94 5.24 10.58
N THR A 77 6.18 5.69 10.69
CA THR A 77 6.74 6.72 9.81
C THR A 77 6.67 6.27 8.35
N TYR A 78 7.06 5.02 8.08
CA TYR A 78 6.92 4.44 6.75
C TYR A 78 5.47 4.41 6.28
N PHE A 79 4.53 3.99 7.13
CA PHE A 79 3.10 3.97 6.80
C PHE A 79 2.58 5.35 6.39
N VAL A 80 2.87 6.39 7.18
CA VAL A 80 2.43 7.76 6.90
C VAL A 80 2.99 8.25 5.56
N LEU A 81 4.30 8.07 5.34
CA LEU A 81 4.96 8.47 4.09
C LEU A 81 4.38 7.70 2.88
N SER A 82 4.14 6.40 3.03
CA SER A 82 3.57 5.53 2.00
C SER A 82 2.14 5.97 1.64
N VAL A 83 1.29 6.26 2.62
CA VAL A 83 -0.08 6.74 2.39
C VAL A 83 -0.09 8.08 1.67
N LEU A 84 0.75 9.02 2.10
CA LEU A 84 0.88 10.32 1.43
C LEU A 84 1.29 10.13 -0.03
N GLN A 85 2.39 9.40 -0.28
CA GLN A 85 2.89 9.12 -1.62
C GLN A 85 1.82 8.46 -2.50
N LYS A 86 1.14 7.41 -2.02
CA LYS A 86 0.08 6.72 -2.77
C LYS A 86 -1.09 7.64 -3.09
N THR A 87 -1.51 8.48 -2.14
CA THR A 87 -2.60 9.44 -2.35
C THR A 87 -2.27 10.44 -3.46
N PHE A 88 -1.06 11.00 -3.46
CA PHE A 88 -0.59 11.88 -4.54
C PHE A 88 -0.50 11.13 -5.88
N SER A 89 0.04 9.90 -5.86
CA SER A 89 0.18 9.07 -7.05
C SER A 89 -1.19 8.74 -7.68
N ILE A 90 -2.18 8.35 -6.87
CA ILE A 90 -3.54 8.05 -7.35
C ILE A 90 -4.14 9.27 -8.04
N ARG A 91 -4.02 10.46 -7.43
CA ARG A 91 -4.54 11.70 -8.04
C ARG A 91 -3.88 11.98 -9.39
N LYS A 92 -2.56 11.86 -9.45
CA LYS A 92 -1.78 12.08 -10.69
C LYS A 92 -2.18 11.09 -11.78
N HIS A 93 -2.16 9.80 -11.49
CA HIS A 93 -2.41 8.75 -12.50
C HIS A 93 -3.89 8.68 -12.91
N LYS A 94 -4.82 8.98 -12.00
CA LYS A 94 -6.25 9.10 -12.37
C LYS A 94 -6.47 10.22 -13.38
N LYS A 95 -5.76 11.34 -13.26
CA LYS A 95 -5.81 12.42 -14.25
C LYS A 95 -5.31 11.95 -15.62
N ILE A 96 -4.17 11.26 -15.65
CA ILE A 96 -3.59 10.70 -16.88
C ILE A 96 -4.56 9.71 -17.54
N LEU A 97 -5.12 8.77 -16.77
CA LEU A 97 -6.07 7.79 -17.27
C LEU A 97 -7.30 8.46 -17.93
N ASN A 98 -7.86 9.47 -17.28
CA ASN A 98 -9.00 10.22 -17.83
C ASN A 98 -8.64 11.01 -19.10
N GLU A 99 -7.40 11.47 -19.25
CA GLU A 99 -6.93 12.16 -20.46
C GLU A 99 -6.76 11.18 -21.62
N MET A 100 -6.32 9.95 -21.37
CA MET A 100 -6.18 8.91 -22.40
C MET A 100 -7.52 8.30 -22.87
N GLN A 101 -8.58 8.45 -22.08
CA GLN A 101 -9.92 7.94 -22.40
C GLN A 101 -10.80 8.95 -23.17
N LYS A 102 -10.34 10.20 -23.32
CA LYS A 102 -11.02 11.23 -24.11
C LYS A 102 -10.65 11.13 -25.58
#